data_AF-A0A3D2MI65-F1
#
_entry.id   AF-A0A3D2MI65-F1
#
_cell.length_a   1.000
_cell.length_b   1.000
_cell.length_c   1.000
_cell.angle_alpha   90.00
_cell.angle_beta   90.00
_cell.angle_gamma   90.00
#
_symmetry.space_group_name_H-M   'P 1'
#
loop_
_entity.id
_entity.type
_entity.pdbx_description
1 polymer ?
#
loop_
_entity_poly.entity_id
_entity_poly.type
_entity_poly.pdbx_seq_one_letter_code
_entity_poly.pdbx_strand_id
1 'polypeptide(L)'
;MLNPTTIKEYAYALGFDIARITTADALPETERVIKERIAQGLMDGLPWFTAERTEVSCHPDALLSGAQSIITLAMFYLTQQPDEAQDNVPRGRISRYAWGDDYHEIIKP
;
A
#
# COMPACT_ATOMS: atom_id res chain seq x y z
N MET A 1 -12.76 -19.70 13.24
CA MET A 1 -12.07 -18.42 12.93
C MET A 1 -10.59 -18.59 13.21
N LEU A 2 -9.73 -18.06 12.35
CA LEU A 2 -8.28 -18.02 12.61
C LEU A 2 -7.99 -17.07 13.78
N ASN A 3 -7.03 -17.43 14.63
CA ASN A 3 -6.63 -16.60 15.76
C ASN A 3 -5.79 -15.40 15.27
N PRO A 4 -6.18 -14.15 15.57
CA PRO A 4 -5.40 -12.95 15.20
C PRO A 4 -3.93 -12.99 15.61
N THR A 5 -3.62 -13.62 16.74
CA THR A 5 -2.24 -13.76 17.24
C THR A 5 -1.43 -14.66 16.31
N THR A 6 -1.96 -15.83 15.95
CA THR A 6 -1.29 -16.77 15.03
C THR A 6 -1.05 -16.17 13.66
N ILE A 7 -2.00 -15.39 13.13
CA ILE A 7 -1.83 -14.67 11.85
C ILE A 7 -0.64 -13.70 11.93
N LYS A 8 -0.57 -12.91 13.00
CA LYS A 8 0.51 -11.92 13.18
C LYS A 8 1.86 -12.59 13.38
N GLU A 9 1.94 -13.63 14.20
CA GLU A 9 3.17 -14.42 14.40
C GLU A 9 3.69 -14.99 13.08
N TYR A 10 2.79 -15.54 12.26
CA TYR A 10 3.17 -16.06 10.95
C TYR A 10 3.65 -14.94 10.00
N ALA A 11 2.97 -13.79 9.98
CA ALA A 11 3.41 -12.64 9.19
C ALA A 11 4.81 -12.15 9.60
N TYR A 12 5.10 -12.07 10.90
CA TYR A 12 6.43 -11.70 11.38
C TYR A 12 7.49 -12.74 11.00
N ALA A 13 7.16 -14.03 11.07
CA ALA A 13 8.07 -15.11 10.64
C ALA A 13 8.38 -15.06 9.12
N LEU A 14 7.47 -14.50 8.31
CA LEU A 14 7.68 -14.26 6.88
C LEU A 14 8.51 -13.00 6.57
N GLY A 15 8.84 -12.19 7.58
CA GLY A 15 9.67 -10.99 7.43
C GLY A 15 8.90 -9.68 7.31
N PHE A 16 7.58 -9.67 7.56
CA PHE A 16 6.85 -8.40 7.71
C PHE A 16 7.20 -7.74 9.04
N ASP A 17 7.36 -6.42 9.06
CA ASP A 17 7.63 -5.67 10.29
C ASP A 17 6.35 -5.32 11.05
N ILE A 18 5.24 -5.16 10.32
CA ILE A 18 3.93 -4.80 10.89
C ILE A 18 2.88 -5.75 10.32
N ALA A 19 2.04 -6.29 11.22
CA ALA A 19 0.80 -6.98 10.87
C ALA A 19 -0.36 -6.42 11.71
N ARG A 20 -1.41 -5.92 11.06
CA ARG A 20 -2.63 -5.40 11.69
C ARG A 20 -3.86 -6.01 11.04
N ILE A 21 -4.95 -6.06 11.79
CA ILE A 21 -6.22 -6.64 11.33
C ILE A 21 -7.31 -5.63 11.70
N THR A 22 -8.16 -5.32 10.73
CA THR A 22 -9.34 -4.46 10.88
C THR A 22 -10.58 -5.13 10.28
N THR A 23 -11.75 -4.56 10.50
CA THR A 23 -13.00 -5.01 9.86
C THR A 23 -12.96 -4.80 8.35
N ALA A 24 -13.81 -5.52 7.62
CA ALA A 24 -14.03 -5.33 6.19
C ALA A 24 -15.23 -4.40 5.92
N ASP A 25 -15.50 -3.46 6.82
CA ASP A 25 -16.59 -2.50 6.66
C ASP A 25 -16.29 -1.54 5.50
N ALA A 26 -17.34 -1.02 4.88
CA ALA A 26 -17.22 0.02 3.87
C ALA A 26 -16.53 1.28 4.42
N LEU A 27 -15.83 2.01 3.55
CA LEU A 27 -15.08 3.22 3.87
C LEU A 27 -15.74 4.49 3.28
N PRO A 28 -16.95 4.89 3.74
CA PRO A 28 -17.75 5.95 3.10
C PRO A 28 -17.08 7.34 3.16
N GLU A 29 -16.34 7.63 4.23
CA GLU A 29 -15.59 8.88 4.32
C GLU A 29 -14.45 8.93 3.28
N THR A 30 -13.74 7.81 3.11
CA THR A 30 -12.66 7.68 2.13
C THR A 30 -13.21 7.83 0.72
N GLU A 31 -14.33 7.17 0.42
CA GLU A 31 -15.03 7.31 -0.86
C GLU A 31 -15.40 8.77 -1.16
N ARG A 32 -16.01 9.47 -0.20
CA ARG A 32 -16.36 10.90 -0.33
C ARG A 32 -15.12 11.74 -0.63
N VAL A 33 -14.04 11.57 0.14
CA VAL A 33 -12.79 12.34 -0.03
C VAL A 33 -12.15 12.06 -1.39
N ILE A 34 -12.14 10.81 -1.86
CA ILE A 34 -11.61 10.47 -3.17
C ILE A 34 -12.42 11.17 -4.27
N LYS A 35 -13.75 11.08 -4.23
CA LYS A 35 -14.63 11.73 -5.21
C LYS A 35 -14.45 13.25 -5.23
N GLU A 36 -14.33 13.88 -4.06
CA GLU A 36 -14.06 15.32 -3.93
C GLU A 36 -12.71 15.71 -4.54
N ARG A 37 -11.64 14.96 -4.25
CA ARG A 37 -10.30 15.26 -4.78
C ARG A 37 -10.23 15.07 -6.30
N ILE A 38 -10.91 14.07 -6.85
CA ILE A 38 -11.04 13.87 -8.29
C ILE A 38 -11.78 15.05 -8.93
N ALA A 39 -12.91 15.48 -8.34
CA ALA A 39 -13.67 16.63 -8.84
C ALA A 39 -12.86 17.95 -8.81
N GLN A 40 -11.89 18.06 -7.91
CA GLN A 40 -10.97 19.19 -7.81
C GLN A 40 -9.77 19.12 -8.78
N GLY A 41 -9.64 18.06 -9.59
CA GLY A 41 -8.50 17.85 -10.48
C GLY A 41 -7.20 17.46 -9.77
N LEU A 42 -7.25 17.13 -8.48
CA LEU A 42 -6.05 16.79 -7.68
C LEU A 42 -5.46 15.42 -8.04
N MET A 43 -6.16 14.65 -8.87
CA MET A 43 -5.76 13.32 -9.33
C MET A 43 -5.53 13.31 -10.85
N ASP A 44 -5.48 14.47 -11.50
CA ASP A 44 -5.24 14.59 -12.94
C ASP A 44 -3.90 13.95 -13.32
N GLY A 45 -3.90 13.19 -14.42
CA GLY A 45 -2.73 12.41 -14.85
C GLY A 45 -2.66 11.00 -14.28
N LEU A 46 -3.60 10.59 -13.42
CA LEU A 46 -3.75 9.22 -12.93
C LEU A 46 -4.96 8.53 -13.58
N PRO A 47 -4.86 8.04 -14.84
CA PRO A 47 -6.00 7.49 -15.58
C PRO A 47 -6.66 6.28 -14.91
N TRP A 48 -5.94 5.62 -14.00
CA TRP A 48 -6.40 4.47 -13.25
C TRP A 48 -7.10 4.82 -11.93
N PHE A 49 -7.07 6.09 -11.49
CA PHE A 49 -7.65 6.55 -10.23
C PHE A 49 -8.95 7.32 -10.49
N THR A 50 -10.04 6.58 -10.71
CA THR A 50 -11.33 7.15 -11.12
C THR A 50 -12.38 7.07 -10.01
N ALA A 51 -13.41 7.92 -10.11
CA ALA A 51 -14.53 7.91 -9.16
C ALA A 51 -15.29 6.58 -9.16
N GLU A 52 -15.43 5.93 -10.32
CA GLU A 52 -16.05 4.61 -10.45
C GLU A 52 -15.30 3.53 -9.67
N ARG A 53 -13.95 3.56 -9.68
CA ARG A 53 -13.16 2.57 -8.94
C ARG A 53 -13.32 2.65 -7.43
N THR A 54 -13.89 3.74 -6.90
CA THR A 54 -14.22 3.83 -5.47
C THR A 54 -15.24 2.80 -5.03
N GLU A 55 -16.10 2.32 -5.95
CA GLU A 55 -17.07 1.27 -5.66
C GLU A 55 -16.40 -0.05 -5.27
N VAL A 56 -15.19 -0.33 -5.77
CA VAL A 56 -14.43 -1.54 -5.43
C VAL A 56 -13.38 -1.24 -4.36
N SER A 57 -12.75 -0.07 -4.38
CA SER A 57 -11.66 0.25 -3.43
C SER A 57 -12.13 0.66 -2.04
N CYS A 58 -13.39 1.10 -1.90
CA CYS A 58 -13.97 1.51 -0.62
C CYS A 58 -15.01 0.52 -0.07
N HIS A 59 -15.35 -0.53 -0.81
CA HIS A 59 -16.32 -1.56 -0.39
C HIS A 59 -15.66 -2.94 -0.51
N PRO A 60 -15.06 -3.46 0.59
CA PRO A 60 -14.32 -4.72 0.55
C PRO A 60 -15.15 -5.93 0.07
N ASP A 61 -16.46 -5.90 0.28
CA ASP A 61 -17.40 -6.93 -0.17
C ASP A 61 -17.63 -6.92 -1.70
N ALA A 62 -17.46 -5.77 -2.35
CA ALA A 62 -17.48 -5.65 -3.81
C ALA A 62 -16.25 -6.31 -4.46
N LEU A 63 -15.11 -6.33 -3.75
CA LEU A 63 -13.90 -7.04 -4.19
C LEU A 63 -13.95 -8.53 -3.83
N LEU A 64 -14.35 -8.86 -2.60
CA LEU A 64 -14.43 -10.21 -2.09
C LEU A 64 -15.73 -10.40 -1.30
N SER A 65 -16.72 -11.06 -1.93
CA SER A 65 -18.01 -11.33 -1.30
C SER A 65 -17.85 -12.09 0.01
N GLY A 66 -18.45 -11.58 1.08
CA GLY A 66 -18.36 -12.16 2.43
C GLY A 66 -17.05 -11.87 3.17
N ALA A 67 -16.24 -10.91 2.70
CA ALA A 67 -15.09 -10.43 3.45
C ALA A 67 -15.49 -10.00 4.88
N GLN A 68 -14.74 -10.48 5.88
CA GLN A 68 -15.00 -10.17 7.30
C GLN A 68 -13.92 -9.28 7.91
N SER A 69 -12.70 -9.34 7.36
CA SER A 69 -11.55 -8.62 7.89
C SER A 69 -10.54 -8.31 6.80
N ILE A 70 -9.79 -7.24 7.00
CA ILE A 70 -8.62 -6.88 6.19
C ILE A 70 -7.37 -7.09 7.04
N ILE A 71 -6.38 -7.81 6.49
CA ILE A 71 -5.05 -7.96 7.09
C ILE A 71 -4.12 -6.98 6.37
N THR A 72 -3.58 -6.02 7.11
CA THR A 72 -2.62 -5.03 6.60
C THR A 72 -1.21 -5.41 7.03
N LEU A 73 -0.31 -5.51 6.06
CA LEU A 73 1.09 -5.86 6.24
C LEU A 73 1.98 -4.68 5.84
N ALA A 74 3.12 -4.50 6.50
CA ALA A 74 4.12 -3.51 6.09
C ALA A 74 5.54 -4.01 6.32
N MET A 75 6.45 -3.49 5.49
CA MET A 75 7.89 -3.70 5.59
C MET A 75 8.62 -2.36 5.57
N PHE A 76 9.67 -2.24 6.38
CA PHE A 76 10.56 -1.10 6.36
C PHE A 76 11.55 -1.22 5.20
N TYR A 77 11.57 -0.20 4.33
CA TYR A 77 12.51 -0.11 3.21
C TYR A 77 13.65 0.89 3.48
N LEU A 78 13.87 1.27 4.75
CA LEU A 78 14.94 2.20 5.10
C LEU A 78 16.30 1.51 4.95
N THR A 79 16.97 1.84 3.86
CA THR A 79 18.32 1.37 3.52
C THR A 79 19.37 2.44 3.82
N GLN A 80 20.61 1.98 4.05
CA GLN A 80 21.76 2.85 4.21
C GLN A 80 21.95 3.73 2.97
N GLN A 81 22.20 5.02 3.18
CA GLN A 81 22.52 5.94 2.09
C GLN A 81 23.85 5.52 1.45
N PRO A 82 23.88 5.27 0.12
CA PRO A 82 25.14 5.00 -0.56
C PRO A 82 26.04 6.23 -0.52
N ASP A 83 27.35 5.98 -0.46
CA ASP A 83 28.35 7.03 -0.50
C ASP A 83 28.25 7.82 -1.81
N GLU A 84 28.34 9.14 -1.70
CA GLU A 84 28.36 10.01 -2.87
C GLU A 84 29.75 10.02 -3.50
N ALA A 85 29.84 9.74 -4.80
CA ALA A 85 31.08 9.82 -5.54
C ALA A 85 31.56 11.28 -5.64
N GLN A 86 32.79 11.55 -5.20
CA GLN A 86 33.42 12.87 -5.25
C GLN A 86 34.20 13.06 -6.57
N ASP A 87 33.54 12.86 -7.72
CA ASP A 87 34.18 12.86 -9.04
C ASP A 87 33.70 14.01 -9.96
N ASN A 88 32.96 14.99 -9.41
CA ASN A 88 32.36 16.12 -10.14
C ASN A 88 31.42 15.72 -11.30
N VAL A 89 30.96 14.46 -11.37
CA VAL A 89 29.98 14.02 -12.37
C VAL A 89 28.55 14.24 -11.86
N PRO A 90 27.69 14.99 -12.58
CA PRO A 90 26.30 15.20 -12.19
C PRO A 90 25.50 13.88 -12.11
N ARG A 91 24.74 13.69 -11.03
CA ARG A 91 23.84 12.53 -10.84
C ARG A 91 22.48 12.97 -10.30
N GLY A 92 21.42 12.32 -10.76
CA GLY A 92 20.10 12.42 -10.17
C GLY A 92 19.96 11.52 -8.94
N ARG A 93 18.92 11.76 -8.13
CA ARG A 93 18.56 10.88 -7.00
C ARG A 93 17.30 10.10 -7.35
N ILE A 94 17.35 8.80 -7.12
CA ILE A 94 16.18 7.92 -7.20
C ILE A 94 15.60 7.81 -5.80
N SER A 95 14.28 7.84 -5.67
CA SER A 95 13.60 7.66 -4.38
C SER A 95 13.90 6.26 -3.81
N ARG A 96 14.01 6.19 -2.48
CA ARG A 96 14.45 4.98 -1.78
C ARG A 96 13.54 3.77 -1.98
N TYR A 97 12.25 3.97 -2.26
CA TYR A 97 11.31 2.87 -2.53
C TYR A 97 11.68 2.04 -3.77
N ALA A 98 12.49 2.61 -4.67
CA ALA A 98 12.97 1.96 -5.89
C ALA A 98 14.45 1.55 -5.78
N TRP A 99 14.98 1.40 -4.57
CA TRP A 99 16.33 0.87 -4.35
C TRP A 99 16.27 -0.62 -4.07
N GLY A 100 17.12 -1.40 -4.75
CA GLY A 100 17.15 -2.86 -4.62
C GLY A 100 16.15 -3.54 -5.54
N ASP A 101 15.63 -4.68 -5.10
CA ASP A 101 14.66 -5.48 -5.86
C ASP A 101 13.29 -4.80 -5.87
N ASP A 102 12.50 -5.07 -6.92
CA ASP A 102 11.13 -4.57 -7.00
C ASP A 102 10.29 -5.16 -5.86
N TYR A 103 9.74 -4.29 -5.02
CA TYR A 103 8.97 -4.70 -3.86
C TYR A 103 7.71 -5.50 -4.24
N HIS A 104 7.20 -5.39 -5.47
CA HIS A 104 6.07 -6.21 -5.93
C HIS A 104 6.43 -7.69 -6.13
N GLU A 105 7.71 -7.99 -6.40
CA GLU A 105 8.20 -9.37 -6.49
C GLU A 105 8.45 -9.97 -5.09
N ILE A 106 8.80 -9.12 -4.13
CA ILE A 106 8.97 -9.50 -2.72
C ILE A 106 7.61 -9.65 -2.03
N ILE A 107 6.74 -8.64 -2.16
CA ILE A 107 5.40 -8.57 -1.58
C ILE A 107 4.40 -8.73 -2.72
N LYS A 108 3.99 -9.98 -2.95
CA LYS A 108 3.07 -10.28 -4.05
C LYS A 108 1.69 -9.62 -3.81
N PRO A 109 1.14 -8.93 -4.82
CA PRO A 109 -0.21 -8.38 -4.78
C PRO A 109 -1.30 -9.46 -4.84
#